data_AF-A0A535GVE9-F1
#
_entry.id   AF-A0A535GVE9-F1
#
_cell.length_a   1.000
_cell.length_b   1.000
_cell.length_c   1.000
_cell.angle_alpha   90.00
_cell.angle_beta   90.00
_cell.angle_gamma   90.00
#
_symmetry.space_group_name_H-M   'P 1'
#
loop_
_entity.id
_entity.type
_entity.pdbx_description
1 polymer ?
#
loop_
_entity_poly.entity_id
_entity_poly.type
_entity_poly.pdbx_seq_one_letter_code
_entity_poly.pdbx_strand_id
1 'polypeptide(L)'
;MATTEHVRLKGAVEGRASEVLTPEALSFVARLQREFGGRRQELLRLRDERQTRLDAGEIPQFLVTTSSVRDSEWKVAKAPKDLQDRRVEITGPTDRKMLINALNSGARVFMADFEDANSPTWSNLVEGQVNLIDAIERRIDFKSPEGKEYRLNDKVATLLVRPRGWHLDEKHVEVEGKPVSGSLFDFGLYFFHNAERLLKKGSGPYFYLPKLESHLEARLWNDVFNLAQDEIGIPRGTIRATVLIETILAAFEMEEILYELRDHSSGLNAGRWDYIFSI
;
A
#
# COMPACT_ATOMS: atom_id res chain seq x y z
N MET A 1 -18.92 7.66 -24.14
CA MET A 1 -17.59 7.05 -24.38
C MET A 1 -16.56 8.05 -23.90
N ALA A 2 -16.02 7.87 -22.70
CA ALA A 2 -15.03 8.77 -22.11
C ALA A 2 -13.64 8.24 -22.45
N THR A 3 -12.89 8.95 -23.30
CA THR A 3 -11.48 8.67 -23.57
C THR A 3 -10.63 9.66 -22.78
N THR A 4 -10.17 9.24 -21.61
CA THR A 4 -8.85 9.58 -21.08
C THR A 4 -7.84 8.87 -21.99
N GLU A 5 -7.35 9.55 -23.03
CA GLU A 5 -6.91 8.99 -24.33
C GLU A 5 -5.94 7.78 -24.36
N HIS A 6 -5.37 7.33 -23.24
CA HIS A 6 -4.48 6.15 -23.18
C HIS A 6 -4.70 5.19 -22.00
N VAL A 7 -5.83 5.28 -21.27
CA VAL A 7 -6.20 4.29 -20.25
C VAL A 7 -7.21 3.30 -20.83
N ARG A 8 -6.88 2.01 -20.84
CA ARG A 8 -7.79 0.95 -21.28
C ARG A 8 -8.21 0.10 -20.10
N LEU A 9 -9.49 0.18 -19.77
CA LEU A 9 -10.11 -0.68 -18.77
C LEU A 9 -10.64 -1.96 -19.44
N LYS A 10 -10.07 -3.10 -19.06
CA LYS A 10 -10.49 -4.44 -19.50
C LYS A 10 -11.42 -5.12 -18.50
N GLY A 11 -11.35 -4.74 -17.23
CA GLY A 11 -12.23 -5.25 -16.18
C GLY A 11 -13.65 -4.72 -16.33
N ALA A 12 -14.64 -5.52 -15.92
CA ALA A 12 -16.05 -5.12 -15.94
C ALA A 12 -16.30 -3.99 -14.92
N VAL A 13 -17.11 -3.00 -15.31
CA VAL A 13 -17.58 -1.94 -14.41
C VAL A 13 -19.05 -2.20 -14.09
N GLU A 14 -19.28 -2.92 -13.00
CA GLU A 14 -20.61 -3.34 -12.58
C GLU A 14 -20.93 -2.84 -11.17
N GLY A 15 -22.22 -2.63 -10.90
CA GLY A 15 -22.70 -2.17 -9.60
C GLY A 15 -22.00 -0.88 -9.14
N ARG A 16 -21.35 -0.94 -7.98
CA ARG A 16 -20.67 0.21 -7.35
C ARG A 16 -19.23 0.41 -7.81
N ALA A 17 -18.73 -0.39 -8.76
CA ALA A 17 -17.39 -0.22 -9.33
C ALA A 17 -17.19 1.16 -9.95
N SER A 18 -18.25 1.76 -10.49
CA SER A 18 -18.22 3.12 -11.07
C SER A 18 -17.97 4.22 -10.02
N GLU A 19 -18.20 3.96 -8.73
CA GLU A 19 -17.86 4.90 -7.64
C GLU A 19 -16.35 5.01 -7.44
N VAL A 20 -15.60 3.95 -7.74
CA VAL A 20 -14.15 3.89 -7.52
C VAL A 20 -13.33 4.03 -8.80
N LEU A 21 -13.85 3.54 -9.94
CA LEU A 21 -13.24 3.63 -11.26
C LEU A 21 -13.71 4.88 -12.02
N THR A 22 -13.73 6.02 -11.34
CA THR A 22 -14.08 7.31 -11.95
C THR A 22 -13.00 7.73 -12.95
N PRO A 23 -13.34 8.52 -13.99
CA PRO A 23 -12.35 9.05 -14.93
C PRO A 23 -11.18 9.75 -14.24
N GLU A 24 -11.44 10.50 -13.17
CA GLU A 24 -10.44 11.24 -12.40
C GLU A 24 -9.53 10.29 -11.61
N ALA A 25 -10.08 9.28 -10.95
CA ALA A 25 -9.29 8.29 -10.22
C ALA A 25 -8.41 7.47 -11.18
N LEU A 26 -8.95 7.07 -12.32
CA LEU A 26 -8.18 6.37 -13.36
C LEU A 26 -7.10 7.26 -13.99
N SER A 27 -7.37 8.55 -14.16
CA SER A 27 -6.37 9.52 -14.61
C SER A 27 -5.24 9.67 -13.60
N PHE A 28 -5.56 9.72 -12.30
CA PHE A 28 -4.58 9.75 -11.22
C PHE A 28 -3.70 8.50 -11.21
N VAL A 29 -4.30 7.30 -11.26
CA VAL A 29 -3.55 6.03 -11.37
C VAL A 29 -2.67 6.02 -12.63
N ALA A 30 -3.18 6.52 -13.76
CA ALA A 30 -2.40 6.61 -14.98
C ALA A 30 -1.23 7.58 -14.88
N ARG A 31 -1.39 8.70 -14.15
CA ARG A 31 -0.30 9.63 -13.84
C ARG A 31 0.80 8.94 -13.04
N LEU A 32 0.45 8.21 -11.98
CA LEU A 32 1.39 7.42 -11.19
C LEU A 32 2.12 6.38 -12.06
N GLN A 33 1.37 5.64 -12.90
CA GLN A 33 1.95 4.62 -13.78
C GLN A 33 2.93 5.21 -14.81
N ARG A 34 2.62 6.37 -15.40
CA ARG A 34 3.53 7.03 -16.34
C ARG A 34 4.82 7.49 -15.68
N GLU A 35 4.71 8.07 -14.48
CA GLU A 35 5.87 8.59 -13.76
C GLU A 35 6.77 7.45 -13.23
N PHE A 36 6.15 6.43 -12.63
CA PHE A 36 6.87 5.46 -11.80
C PHE A 36 6.94 4.06 -12.39
N GLY A 37 6.13 3.74 -13.41
CA GLY A 37 6.09 2.42 -14.02
C GLY A 37 7.43 2.00 -14.61
N GLY A 38 8.16 2.93 -15.24
CA GLY A 38 9.51 2.68 -15.76
C GLY A 38 10.51 2.35 -14.65
N ARG A 39 10.54 3.17 -13.58
CA ARG A 39 11.43 2.97 -12.45
C ARG A 39 11.15 1.67 -11.69
N ARG A 40 9.87 1.30 -11.53
CA ARG A 40 9.47 0.01 -10.98
C ARG A 40 10.07 -1.15 -11.77
N GLN A 41 9.94 -1.14 -13.10
CA GLN A 41 10.47 -2.21 -13.96
C GLN A 41 12.00 -2.29 -13.90
N GLU A 42 12.68 -1.14 -13.82
CA GLU A 42 14.13 -1.09 -13.60
C GLU A 42 14.53 -1.75 -12.26
N LEU A 43 13.81 -1.47 -11.18
CA LEU A 43 14.06 -2.07 -9.87
C LEU A 43 13.82 -3.58 -9.85
N LEU A 44 12.76 -4.06 -10.52
CA LEU A 44 12.53 -5.51 -10.66
C LEU A 44 13.67 -6.20 -11.42
N ARG A 45 14.19 -5.58 -12.48
CA ARG A 45 15.38 -6.07 -13.19
C ARG A 45 16.63 -6.05 -12.31
N LEU A 46 16.78 -5.05 -11.43
CA LEU A 46 17.88 -4.99 -10.46
C LEU A 46 17.78 -6.11 -9.42
N ARG A 47 16.58 -6.60 -9.07
CA ARG A 47 16.41 -7.81 -8.26
C ARG A 47 16.99 -9.03 -8.96
N ASP A 48 16.64 -9.25 -10.23
CA ASP A 48 17.16 -10.38 -11.03
C ASP A 48 18.69 -10.34 -11.15
N GLU A 49 19.26 -9.15 -11.38
CA GLU A 49 20.70 -8.95 -11.43
C GLU A 49 21.37 -9.23 -10.08
N ARG A 50 20.75 -8.82 -8.97
CA ARG A 50 21.25 -9.10 -7.63
C ARG A 50 21.19 -10.60 -7.34
N GLN A 51 20.08 -11.26 -7.66
CA GLN A 51 19.93 -12.70 -7.51
C GLN A 51 21.02 -13.46 -8.28
N THR A 52 21.30 -13.08 -9.52
CA THR A 52 22.37 -13.68 -10.33
C THR A 52 23.73 -13.61 -9.63
N ARG A 53 24.04 -12.50 -8.93
CA ARG A 53 25.29 -12.38 -8.18
C ARG A 53 25.30 -13.22 -6.90
N LEU A 54 24.16 -13.30 -6.20
CA LEU A 54 24.01 -14.16 -5.02
C LEU A 54 24.21 -15.64 -5.40
N ASP A 55 23.62 -16.08 -6.51
CA ASP A 55 23.79 -17.42 -7.05
C ASP A 55 25.25 -17.72 -7.43
N ALA A 56 26.00 -16.69 -7.82
CA ALA A 56 27.44 -16.77 -8.10
C ALA A 56 28.33 -16.75 -6.83
N GLY A 57 27.73 -16.69 -5.64
CA GLY A 57 28.43 -16.75 -4.35
C GLY A 57 28.60 -15.41 -3.64
N GLU A 58 28.01 -14.32 -4.14
CA GLU A 58 27.90 -13.08 -3.36
C GLU A 58 27.04 -13.34 -2.11
N ILE A 59 27.49 -12.88 -0.95
CA ILE A 59 26.73 -13.00 0.31
C ILE A 59 26.15 -11.63 0.65
N PRO A 60 24.87 -11.53 1.07
CA PRO A 60 24.29 -10.26 1.50
C PRO A 60 25.10 -9.62 2.63
N GLN A 61 25.41 -8.33 2.48
CA GLN A 61 26.17 -7.54 3.45
C GLN A 61 25.62 -6.11 3.54
N PHE A 62 25.93 -5.42 4.64
CA PHE A 62 25.64 -4.00 4.77
C PHE A 62 26.40 -3.19 3.71
N LEU A 63 25.69 -2.26 3.07
CA LEU A 63 26.26 -1.46 1.99
C LEU A 63 27.28 -0.45 2.54
N VAL A 64 28.50 -0.46 1.99
CA VAL A 64 29.55 0.52 2.38
C VAL A 64 29.20 1.92 1.87
N THR A 65 28.59 2.01 0.69
CA THR A 65 28.21 3.26 0.02
C THR A 65 27.19 4.09 0.78
N THR A 66 26.44 3.48 1.71
CA THR A 66 25.43 4.14 2.55
C THR A 66 25.82 4.18 4.04
N SER A 67 27.08 3.87 4.38
CA SER A 67 27.59 3.92 5.75
C SER A 67 27.28 5.24 6.47
N SER A 68 27.37 6.37 5.76
CA SER A 68 27.04 7.68 6.31
C SER A 68 25.61 7.79 6.84
N VAL A 69 24.64 7.06 6.30
CA VAL A 69 23.26 7.03 6.82
C VAL A 69 23.23 6.36 8.19
N ARG A 70 23.94 5.25 8.36
CA ARG A 70 23.98 4.48 9.61
C ARG A 70 24.85 5.12 10.68
N ASP A 71 25.88 5.85 10.27
CA ASP A 71 26.85 6.48 11.16
C ASP A 71 26.43 7.91 11.59
N SER A 72 25.33 8.44 11.05
CA SER A 72 24.81 9.78 11.36
C SER A 72 23.64 9.73 12.36
N GLU A 73 23.48 10.80 13.15
CA GLU A 73 22.29 10.96 13.99
C GLU A 73 21.14 11.59 13.21
N TRP A 74 20.06 10.82 13.01
CA TRP A 74 18.80 11.30 12.43
C TRP A 74 17.62 10.48 12.97
N LYS A 75 16.40 10.94 12.69
CA LYS A 75 15.16 10.24 13.08
C LYS A 75 14.12 10.38 11.99
N VAL A 76 13.24 9.39 11.90
CA VAL A 76 12.00 9.51 11.11
C VAL A 76 11.08 10.56 11.71
N ALA A 77 10.16 11.07 10.90
CA ALA A 77 9.12 11.99 11.34
C ALA A 77 8.24 11.36 12.44
N LYS A 78 7.72 12.22 13.31
CA LYS A 78 6.90 11.80 14.45
C LYS A 78 5.62 11.10 13.97
N ALA A 79 5.32 9.94 14.54
CA ALA A 79 4.09 9.21 14.25
C ALA A 79 2.83 10.05 14.60
N PRO A 80 1.80 10.05 13.74
CA PRO A 80 0.52 10.71 14.03
C PRO A 80 -0.15 10.07 15.25
N LYS A 81 -1.08 10.82 15.86
CA LYS A 81 -1.67 10.46 17.17
C LYS A 81 -2.27 9.06 17.20
N ASP A 82 -2.97 8.67 16.14
CA ASP A 82 -3.64 7.38 16.00
C ASP A 82 -2.72 6.21 15.62
N LEU A 83 -1.41 6.47 15.44
CA LEU A 83 -0.35 5.47 15.26
C LEU A 83 0.65 5.41 16.42
N GLN A 84 0.41 6.11 17.52
CA GLN A 84 1.30 6.09 18.70
C GLN A 84 1.09 4.85 19.60
N ASP A 85 -0.12 4.28 19.64
CA ASP A 85 -0.41 3.03 20.34
C ASP A 85 -0.84 1.97 19.33
N ARG A 86 0.11 1.11 18.95
CA ARG A 86 -0.06 0.03 17.97
C ARG A 86 0.18 -1.35 18.59
N ARG A 87 -0.13 -1.50 19.88
CA ARG A 87 0.22 -2.71 20.67
C ARG A 87 -0.31 -4.03 20.11
N VAL A 88 -1.44 -3.98 19.42
CA VAL A 88 -2.07 -5.13 18.75
C VAL A 88 -2.66 -4.62 17.45
N GLU A 89 -2.29 -5.28 16.35
CA GLU A 89 -2.85 -5.05 15.03
C GLU A 89 -3.47 -6.35 14.53
N ILE A 90 -4.65 -6.25 13.91
CA ILE A 90 -5.28 -7.37 13.20
C ILE A 90 -5.09 -7.18 11.70
N THR A 91 -4.92 -8.28 10.97
CA THR A 91 -4.80 -8.27 9.51
C THR A 91 -5.96 -9.06 8.90
N GLY A 92 -6.35 -8.71 7.67
CA GLY A 92 -7.43 -9.42 6.99
C GLY A 92 -7.80 -8.81 5.64
N PRO A 93 -8.57 -9.55 4.83
CA PRO A 93 -8.94 -9.12 3.48
C PRO A 93 -9.89 -7.93 3.51
N THR A 94 -10.09 -7.33 2.34
CA THR A 94 -11.04 -6.23 2.11
C THR A 94 -12.48 -6.68 1.87
N ASP A 95 -12.82 -7.95 2.17
CA ASP A 95 -14.19 -8.45 2.18
C ASP A 95 -15.05 -7.66 3.17
N ARG A 96 -16.30 -7.37 2.79
CA ARG A 96 -17.19 -6.45 3.51
C ARG A 96 -17.46 -6.90 4.95
N LYS A 97 -17.75 -8.18 5.17
CA LYS A 97 -18.04 -8.72 6.51
C LYS A 97 -16.76 -8.78 7.35
N MET A 98 -15.66 -9.25 6.76
CA MET A 98 -14.37 -9.34 7.46
C MET A 98 -13.87 -7.97 7.90
N LEU A 99 -14.04 -6.96 7.04
CA LEU A 99 -13.63 -5.60 7.33
C LEU A 99 -14.37 -5.01 8.54
N ILE A 100 -15.69 -5.23 8.65
CA ILE A 100 -16.47 -4.83 9.84
C ILE A 100 -15.95 -5.54 11.11
N ASN A 101 -15.73 -6.85 11.03
CA ASN A 101 -15.27 -7.63 12.19
C ASN A 101 -13.88 -7.20 12.64
N ALA A 102 -12.95 -6.97 11.71
CA ALA A 102 -11.59 -6.57 12.01
C ALA A 102 -11.53 -5.17 12.64
N LEU A 103 -12.28 -4.21 12.10
CA LEU A 103 -12.42 -2.88 12.68
C LEU A 103 -13.03 -2.91 14.09
N ASN A 104 -13.96 -3.82 14.35
CA ASN A 104 -14.61 -3.99 15.66
C ASN A 104 -13.86 -4.91 16.63
N SER A 105 -12.71 -5.47 16.26
CA SER A 105 -12.01 -6.53 17.01
C SER A 105 -11.46 -6.09 18.39
N GLY A 106 -11.32 -4.78 18.62
CA GLY A 106 -10.63 -4.22 19.79
C GLY A 106 -9.12 -4.05 19.60
N ALA A 107 -8.57 -4.49 18.46
CA ALA A 107 -7.21 -4.13 18.05
C ALA A 107 -7.05 -2.61 17.93
N ARG A 108 -5.81 -2.12 18.04
CA ARG A 108 -5.52 -0.70 17.82
C ARG A 108 -5.51 -0.34 16.35
N VAL A 109 -5.02 -1.25 15.52
CA VAL A 109 -4.90 -1.10 14.08
C VAL A 109 -5.52 -2.29 13.38
N PHE A 110 -6.16 -2.04 12.24
CA PHE A 110 -6.53 -3.05 11.26
C PHE A 110 -5.78 -2.77 9.96
N MET A 111 -4.99 -3.74 9.51
CA MET A 111 -4.39 -3.74 8.18
C MET A 111 -5.34 -4.44 7.20
N ALA A 112 -6.04 -3.64 6.39
CA ALA A 112 -6.87 -4.11 5.30
C ALA A 112 -5.99 -4.50 4.11
N ASP A 113 -6.12 -5.74 3.68
CA ASP A 113 -5.13 -6.37 2.82
C ASP A 113 -5.63 -6.59 1.39
N PHE A 114 -4.91 -6.02 0.42
CA PHE A 114 -5.06 -6.34 -1.00
C PHE A 114 -4.01 -7.35 -1.49
N GLU A 115 -3.12 -7.80 -0.60
CA GLU A 115 -1.97 -8.64 -0.90
C GLU A 115 -2.21 -10.09 -0.44
N ASP A 116 -1.35 -10.70 0.39
CA ASP A 116 -1.34 -12.16 0.60
C ASP A 116 -2.62 -12.77 1.17
N ALA A 117 -3.42 -12.03 1.96
CA ALA A 117 -4.69 -12.52 2.49
C ALA A 117 -5.86 -12.33 1.51
N ASN A 118 -5.62 -11.77 0.32
CA ASN A 118 -6.66 -11.42 -0.64
C ASN A 118 -6.32 -11.95 -2.03
N SER A 119 -7.11 -12.92 -2.51
CA SER A 119 -7.02 -13.34 -3.92
C SER A 119 -7.32 -12.14 -4.83
N PRO A 120 -6.39 -11.72 -5.71
CA PRO A 120 -6.49 -10.45 -6.45
C PRO A 120 -7.39 -10.62 -7.70
N THR A 121 -8.60 -11.13 -7.51
CA THR A 121 -9.63 -11.07 -8.54
C THR A 121 -10.05 -9.62 -8.76
N TRP A 122 -10.48 -9.29 -9.97
CA TRP A 122 -10.95 -7.94 -10.28
C TRP A 122 -12.06 -7.47 -9.33
N SER A 123 -13.02 -8.34 -9.02
CA SER A 123 -14.09 -8.05 -8.08
C SER A 123 -13.57 -7.75 -6.68
N ASN A 124 -12.67 -8.58 -6.13
CA ASN A 124 -12.15 -8.40 -4.77
C ASN A 124 -11.41 -7.07 -4.62
N LEU A 125 -10.63 -6.69 -5.63
CA LEU A 125 -9.87 -5.45 -5.62
C LEU A 125 -10.78 -4.22 -5.70
N VAL A 126 -11.71 -4.22 -6.66
CA VAL A 126 -12.62 -3.07 -6.89
C VAL A 126 -13.65 -2.94 -5.77
N GLU A 127 -14.29 -4.04 -5.37
CA GLU A 127 -15.24 -4.04 -4.24
C GLU A 127 -14.53 -3.73 -2.92
N GLY A 128 -13.28 -4.17 -2.75
CA GLY A 128 -12.47 -3.81 -1.60
C GLY A 128 -12.30 -2.30 -1.44
N GLN A 129 -12.05 -1.58 -2.54
CA GLN A 129 -11.98 -0.11 -2.52
C GLN A 129 -13.32 0.52 -2.11
N VAL A 130 -14.44 0.00 -2.63
CA VAL A 130 -15.80 0.44 -2.24
C VAL A 130 -16.04 0.20 -0.74
N ASN A 131 -15.66 -0.96 -0.23
CA ASN A 131 -15.79 -1.31 1.19
C ASN A 131 -14.97 -0.38 2.09
N LEU A 132 -13.75 -0.01 1.67
CA LEU A 132 -12.90 0.93 2.40
C LEU A 132 -13.53 2.33 2.47
N ILE A 133 -14.09 2.83 1.37
CA ILE A 133 -14.83 4.11 1.36
C ILE A 133 -16.00 4.05 2.35
N ASP A 134 -16.80 2.98 2.29
CA ASP A 134 -17.95 2.82 3.19
C ASP A 134 -17.54 2.74 4.67
N ALA A 135 -16.42 2.10 4.96
CA ALA A 135 -15.91 1.96 6.31
C ALA A 135 -15.45 3.31 6.89
N ILE A 136 -14.73 4.10 6.09
CA ILE A 136 -14.25 5.43 6.48
C ILE A 136 -15.42 6.40 6.66
N GLU A 137 -16.45 6.28 5.83
CA GLU A 137 -17.70 7.04 5.96
C GLU A 137 -18.65 6.49 7.03
N ARG A 138 -18.28 5.38 7.69
CA ARG A 138 -19.09 4.68 8.70
C ARG A 138 -20.49 4.30 8.23
N ARG A 139 -20.61 4.00 6.94
CA ARG A 139 -21.83 3.51 6.28
C ARG A 139 -21.73 2.04 5.84
N ILE A 140 -20.63 1.36 6.18
CA ILE A 140 -20.48 -0.07 5.91
C ILE A 140 -21.38 -0.88 6.83
N ASP A 141 -22.16 -1.76 6.23
CA ASP A 141 -22.99 -2.75 6.90
C ASP A 141 -22.99 -4.07 6.12
N PHE A 142 -23.41 -5.14 6.78
CA PHE A 142 -23.59 -6.44 6.15
C PHE A 142 -24.70 -7.20 6.85
N LYS A 143 -25.53 -7.92 6.09
CA LYS A 143 -26.52 -8.85 6.62
C LYS A 143 -26.21 -10.25 6.10
N SER A 144 -26.00 -11.19 7.03
CA SER A 144 -25.73 -12.58 6.66
C SER A 144 -27.00 -13.28 6.15
N PRO A 145 -26.88 -14.41 5.44
CA PRO A 145 -28.02 -15.21 5.01
C PRO A 145 -28.93 -15.65 6.18
N GLU A 146 -28.35 -15.84 7.37
CA GLU A 146 -29.07 -16.18 8.60
C GLU A 146 -29.77 -14.98 9.27
N GLY A 147 -29.67 -13.79 8.65
CA GLY A 147 -30.31 -12.57 9.13
C GLY A 147 -29.51 -11.76 10.15
N LYS A 148 -28.28 -12.17 10.49
CA LYS A 148 -27.43 -11.41 11.43
C LYS A 148 -26.89 -10.15 10.76
N GLU A 149 -27.09 -9.01 11.40
CA GLU A 149 -26.61 -7.71 10.93
C GLU A 149 -25.28 -7.32 11.58
N TYR A 150 -24.40 -6.72 10.79
CA TYR A 150 -23.06 -6.29 11.17
C TYR A 150 -22.92 -4.81 10.80
N ARG A 151 -22.45 -3.99 11.73
CA ARG A 151 -22.17 -2.56 11.57
C ARG A 151 -20.96 -2.18 12.41
N LEU A 152 -20.34 -1.04 12.11
CA LEU A 152 -19.22 -0.53 12.90
C LEU A 152 -19.68 -0.06 14.29
N ASN A 153 -18.82 -0.28 15.28
CA ASN A 153 -18.94 0.34 16.60
C ASN A 153 -18.57 1.84 16.53
N ASP A 154 -18.91 2.58 17.59
CA ASP A 154 -18.53 3.99 17.74
C ASP A 154 -17.00 4.18 17.73
N LYS A 155 -16.29 3.24 18.35
CA LYS A 155 -14.83 3.19 18.37
C LYS A 155 -14.36 1.92 17.65
N VAL A 156 -13.54 2.11 16.63
CA VAL A 156 -12.96 1.04 15.80
C VAL A 156 -11.45 1.22 15.72
N ALA A 157 -10.75 0.19 15.27
CA ALA A 157 -9.32 0.23 15.01
C ALA A 157 -8.95 1.29 13.94
N THR A 158 -7.74 1.85 14.04
CA THR A 158 -7.17 2.70 12.98
C THR A 158 -6.91 1.86 11.74
N LEU A 159 -7.34 2.34 10.58
CA LEU A 159 -7.22 1.62 9.31
C LEU A 159 -5.86 1.90 8.65
N LEU A 160 -5.16 0.84 8.27
CA LEU A 160 -4.01 0.85 7.37
C LEU A 160 -4.33 -0.03 6.15
N VAL A 161 -3.82 0.31 4.98
CA VAL A 161 -4.00 -0.50 3.76
C VAL A 161 -2.68 -1.11 3.32
N ARG A 162 -2.67 -2.42 3.04
CA ARG A 162 -1.54 -3.10 2.40
C ARG A 162 -1.82 -3.31 0.92
N PRO A 163 -1.25 -2.49 0.00
CA PRO A 163 -1.32 -2.73 -1.43
C PRO A 163 -0.50 -3.97 -1.81
N ARG A 164 -0.75 -4.50 -3.01
CA ARG A 164 0.07 -5.55 -3.62
C ARG A 164 1.55 -5.13 -3.73
N GLY A 165 2.47 -6.08 -3.61
CA GLY A 165 3.92 -5.86 -3.76
C GLY A 165 4.35 -5.51 -5.20
N TRP A 166 5.55 -4.95 -5.35
CA TRP A 166 6.04 -4.39 -6.62
C TRP A 166 6.06 -5.37 -7.79
N HIS A 167 6.13 -6.68 -7.55
CA HIS A 167 6.18 -7.70 -8.61
C HIS A 167 4.81 -7.98 -9.26
N LEU A 168 3.70 -7.50 -8.67
CA LEU A 168 2.34 -7.78 -9.17
C LEU A 168 1.82 -6.70 -10.11
N ASP A 169 1.21 -7.13 -11.22
CA ASP A 169 0.51 -6.28 -12.17
C ASP A 169 -1.02 -6.32 -11.97
N GLU A 170 -1.68 -5.22 -12.28
CA GLU A 170 -3.12 -5.13 -12.48
C GLU A 170 -3.46 -5.31 -13.96
N LYS A 171 -3.67 -6.55 -14.38
CA LYS A 171 -3.90 -6.91 -15.78
C LYS A 171 -5.20 -6.36 -16.38
N HIS A 172 -6.14 -5.89 -15.56
CA HIS A 172 -7.42 -5.37 -16.03
C HIS A 172 -7.37 -3.87 -16.37
N VAL A 173 -6.27 -3.18 -16.09
CA VAL A 173 -6.07 -1.78 -16.44
C VAL A 173 -4.76 -1.63 -17.20
N GLU A 174 -4.81 -1.02 -18.37
CA GLU A 174 -3.62 -0.69 -19.14
C GLU A 174 -3.45 0.82 -19.26
N VAL A 175 -2.20 1.26 -19.22
CA VAL A 175 -1.78 2.61 -19.60
C VAL A 175 -0.75 2.44 -20.71
N GLU A 176 -1.01 3.06 -21.87
CA GLU A 176 -0.12 2.96 -23.04
C GLU A 176 0.15 1.50 -23.46
N GLY A 177 -0.89 0.66 -23.36
CA GLY A 177 -0.85 -0.75 -23.78
C GLY A 177 -0.10 -1.69 -22.83
N LYS A 178 0.34 -1.21 -21.66
CA LYS A 178 0.99 -2.04 -20.63
C LYS A 178 0.11 -2.15 -19.38
N PRO A 179 0.04 -3.32 -18.73
CA PRO A 179 -0.60 -3.45 -17.43
C PRO A 179 -0.06 -2.44 -16.42
N VAL A 180 -0.96 -1.89 -15.61
CA VAL A 180 -0.60 -1.01 -14.49
C VAL A 180 0.02 -1.84 -13.37
N SER A 181 0.92 -1.24 -12.58
CA SER A 181 1.36 -1.87 -11.32
C SER A 181 0.20 -2.11 -10.37
N GLY A 182 0.07 -3.32 -9.83
CA GLY A 182 -0.91 -3.64 -8.79
C GLY A 182 -0.71 -2.75 -7.56
N SER A 183 0.54 -2.50 -7.16
CA SER A 183 0.90 -1.57 -6.08
C SER A 183 0.36 -0.16 -6.30
N LEU A 184 0.59 0.41 -7.50
CA LEU A 184 0.13 1.77 -7.84
C LEU A 184 -1.39 1.84 -8.01
N PHE A 185 -2.03 0.77 -8.48
CA PHE A 185 -3.48 0.69 -8.58
C PHE A 185 -4.14 0.69 -7.20
N ASP A 186 -3.70 -0.20 -6.30
CA ASP A 186 -4.27 -0.34 -4.96
C ASP A 186 -4.05 0.91 -4.12
N PHE A 187 -2.80 1.42 -4.10
CA PHE A 187 -2.44 2.67 -3.45
C PHE A 187 -3.22 3.84 -4.04
N GLY A 188 -3.20 3.97 -5.37
CA GLY A 188 -3.72 5.14 -6.07
C GLY A 188 -5.21 5.30 -5.86
N LEU A 189 -5.99 4.22 -5.99
CA LEU A 189 -7.43 4.27 -5.73
C LEU A 189 -7.74 4.55 -4.26
N TYR A 190 -7.09 3.86 -3.32
CA TYR A 190 -7.35 4.09 -1.90
C TYR A 190 -7.02 5.52 -1.50
N PHE A 191 -5.85 6.02 -1.89
CA PHE A 191 -5.39 7.37 -1.58
C PHE A 191 -6.32 8.43 -2.19
N PHE A 192 -6.58 8.34 -3.50
CA PHE A 192 -7.38 9.31 -4.23
C PHE A 192 -8.78 9.48 -3.61
N HIS A 193 -9.42 8.36 -3.28
CA HIS A 193 -10.75 8.42 -2.67
C HIS A 193 -10.70 8.82 -1.19
N ASN A 194 -9.68 8.42 -0.42
CA ASN A 194 -9.82 8.47 1.04
C ASN A 194 -8.93 9.50 1.76
N ALA A 195 -7.92 10.07 1.11
CA ALA A 195 -6.98 10.97 1.78
C ALA A 195 -7.70 12.15 2.46
N GLU A 196 -8.51 12.92 1.72
CA GLU A 196 -9.27 14.03 2.31
C GLU A 196 -10.29 13.57 3.36
N ARG A 197 -10.94 12.42 3.14
CA ARG A 197 -11.97 11.88 4.05
C ARG A 197 -11.35 11.55 5.41
N LEU A 198 -10.17 10.93 5.40
CA LEU A 198 -9.41 10.57 6.60
C LEU A 198 -8.94 11.82 7.33
N LEU A 199 -8.39 12.80 6.60
CA LEU A 199 -7.91 14.05 7.19
C LEU A 199 -9.03 14.85 7.85
N LYS A 200 -10.20 14.98 7.22
CA LYS A 200 -11.38 15.63 7.80
C LYS A 200 -11.86 14.95 9.09
N LYS A 201 -11.56 13.66 9.26
CA LYS A 201 -11.90 12.86 10.46
C LYS A 201 -10.75 12.78 11.48
N GLY A 202 -9.65 13.50 11.27
CA GLY A 202 -8.51 13.55 12.19
C GLY A 202 -7.59 12.32 12.15
N SER A 203 -7.65 11.54 11.06
CA SER A 203 -6.74 10.43 10.75
C SER A 203 -5.93 10.77 9.48
N GLY A 204 -5.33 9.78 8.82
CA GLY A 204 -4.55 9.99 7.60
C GLY A 204 -4.48 8.75 6.69
N PRO A 205 -4.02 8.92 5.44
CA PRO A 205 -3.82 7.82 4.51
C PRO A 205 -2.60 6.98 4.91
N TYR A 206 -2.85 5.82 5.51
CA TYR A 206 -1.80 4.98 6.10
C TYR A 206 -1.65 3.64 5.40
N PHE A 207 -0.41 3.18 5.26
CA PHE A 207 -0.06 2.03 4.44
C PHE A 207 0.86 1.04 5.14
N TYR A 208 0.79 -0.21 4.68
CA TYR A 208 1.78 -1.25 4.92
C TYR A 208 2.46 -1.61 3.60
N LEU A 209 3.79 -1.60 3.53
CA LEU A 209 4.52 -1.81 2.29
C LEU A 209 5.19 -3.19 2.29
N PRO A 210 4.72 -4.15 1.47
CA PRO A 210 5.21 -5.52 1.51
C PRO A 210 6.41 -5.76 0.60
N LYS A 211 7.18 -6.80 0.94
CA LYS A 211 8.14 -7.49 0.07
C LYS A 211 9.12 -6.56 -0.65
N LEU A 212 9.60 -5.52 0.04
CA LEU A 212 10.70 -4.70 -0.47
C LEU A 212 12.01 -5.50 -0.36
N GLU A 213 12.93 -5.32 -1.31
CA GLU A 213 14.25 -5.97 -1.31
C GLU A 213 15.43 -4.99 -1.25
N SER A 214 15.16 -3.69 -1.34
CA SER A 214 16.19 -2.65 -1.23
C SER A 214 15.64 -1.30 -0.79
N HIS A 215 16.52 -0.44 -0.28
CA HIS A 215 16.20 0.96 0.01
C HIS A 215 15.78 1.75 -1.24
N LEU A 216 16.24 1.36 -2.43
CA LEU A 216 15.83 2.03 -3.67
C LEU A 216 14.35 1.84 -3.99
N GLU A 217 13.76 0.74 -3.52
CA GLU A 217 12.31 0.51 -3.62
C GLU A 217 11.52 1.29 -2.56
N ALA A 218 12.11 1.52 -1.39
CA ALA A 218 11.58 2.45 -0.40
C ALA A 218 11.61 3.89 -0.95
N ARG A 219 12.68 4.28 -1.67
CA ARG A 219 12.76 5.56 -2.40
C ARG A 219 11.66 5.69 -3.45
N LEU A 220 11.40 4.63 -4.23
CA LEU A 220 10.29 4.63 -5.19
C LEU A 220 8.95 4.91 -4.49
N TRP A 221 8.67 4.27 -3.35
CA TRP A 221 7.47 4.58 -2.57
C TRP A 221 7.44 6.02 -2.07
N ASN A 222 8.57 6.55 -1.59
CA ASN A 222 8.66 7.94 -1.16
C ASN A 222 8.34 8.92 -2.30
N ASP A 223 8.84 8.66 -3.50
CA ASP A 223 8.57 9.49 -4.67
C ASP A 223 7.09 9.41 -5.10
N VAL A 224 6.50 8.21 -5.05
CA VAL A 224 5.06 7.98 -5.26
C VAL A 224 4.23 8.79 -4.26
N PHE A 225 4.60 8.77 -2.98
CA PHE A 225 3.90 9.53 -1.93
C PHE A 225 4.03 11.04 -2.12
N ASN A 226 5.21 11.53 -2.48
CA ASN A 226 5.42 12.94 -2.76
C ASN A 226 4.55 13.41 -3.93
N LEU A 227 4.58 12.71 -5.07
CA LEU A 227 3.75 13.08 -6.21
C LEU A 227 2.27 13.02 -5.85
N ALA A 228 1.82 11.96 -5.16
CA ALA A 228 0.43 11.82 -4.76
C ALA A 228 -0.05 12.98 -3.87
N GLN A 229 0.75 13.39 -2.90
CA GLN A 229 0.44 14.53 -2.01
C GLN A 229 0.43 15.85 -2.78
N ASP A 230 1.39 16.05 -3.69
CA ASP A 230 1.49 17.25 -4.51
C ASP A 230 0.26 17.38 -5.47
N GLU A 231 -0.17 16.27 -6.10
CA GLU A 231 -1.30 16.23 -7.05
C GLU A 231 -2.66 16.58 -6.40
N ILE A 232 -2.87 16.21 -5.13
CA ILE A 232 -4.13 16.53 -4.41
C ILE A 232 -3.99 17.69 -3.41
N GLY A 233 -2.81 18.32 -3.35
CA GLY A 233 -2.57 19.53 -2.55
C GLY A 233 -2.56 19.31 -1.03
N ILE A 234 -2.05 18.16 -0.55
CA ILE A 234 -1.86 17.90 0.89
C ILE A 234 -0.38 17.98 1.31
N PRO A 235 -0.05 18.30 2.57
CA PRO A 235 1.34 18.46 3.00
C PRO A 235 2.17 17.16 2.88
N ARG A 236 3.49 17.30 2.66
CA ARG A 236 4.43 16.16 2.72
C ARG A 236 4.47 15.54 4.11
N GLY A 237 4.67 14.22 4.17
CA GLY A 237 4.60 13.47 5.43
C GLY A 237 3.17 13.27 5.95
N THR A 238 2.14 13.56 5.14
CA THR A 238 0.75 13.26 5.50
C THR A 238 0.47 11.77 5.32
N ILE A 239 0.95 11.18 4.23
CA ILE A 239 0.99 9.73 4.07
C ILE A 239 1.91 9.12 5.12
N ARG A 240 1.48 8.00 5.72
CA ARG A 240 2.34 7.21 6.61
C ARG A 240 2.44 5.76 6.16
N ALA A 241 3.61 5.16 6.29
CA ALA A 241 3.90 3.80 5.85
C ALA A 241 4.66 3.01 6.92
N THR A 242 4.24 1.77 7.14
CA THR A 242 5.00 0.76 7.89
C THR A 242 5.56 -0.25 6.89
N VAL A 243 6.87 -0.50 6.90
CA VAL A 243 7.49 -1.43 5.95
C VAL A 243 7.60 -2.82 6.58
N LEU A 244 7.20 -3.86 5.86
CA LEU A 244 7.45 -5.24 6.27
C LEU A 244 8.89 -5.61 5.88
N ILE A 245 9.74 -5.87 6.88
CA ILE A 245 11.06 -6.47 6.67
C ILE A 245 10.86 -7.97 6.62
N GLU A 246 10.45 -8.41 5.45
CA GLU A 246 10.03 -9.80 5.16
C GLU A 246 10.76 -10.39 3.96
N THR A 247 11.87 -9.76 3.54
CA THR A 247 12.84 -10.35 2.62
C THR A 247 14.21 -10.35 3.29
N ILE A 248 15.05 -11.34 2.97
CA ILE A 248 16.40 -11.43 3.57
C ILE A 248 17.24 -10.19 3.23
N LEU A 249 17.10 -9.66 2.01
CA LEU A 249 17.87 -8.51 1.54
C LEU A 249 17.48 -7.22 2.25
N ALA A 250 16.18 -7.00 2.54
CA ALA A 250 15.74 -5.83 3.29
C ALA A 250 16.31 -5.78 4.71
N ALA A 251 16.63 -6.92 5.33
CA ALA A 251 17.27 -6.95 6.66
C ALA A 251 18.66 -6.28 6.67
N PHE A 252 19.37 -6.24 5.53
CA PHE A 252 20.67 -5.59 5.40
C PHE A 252 20.57 -4.10 5.02
N GLU A 253 19.35 -3.60 4.80
CA GLU A 253 19.10 -2.23 4.33
C GLU A 253 18.00 -1.53 5.15
N MET A 254 17.72 -2.00 6.38
CA MET A 254 16.64 -1.45 7.23
C MET A 254 16.81 0.04 7.53
N GLU A 255 18.03 0.48 7.83
CA GLU A 255 18.34 1.88 8.17
C GLU A 255 18.17 2.77 6.93
N GLU A 256 18.64 2.31 5.77
CA GLU A 256 18.47 2.99 4.49
C GLU A 256 17.00 3.03 4.06
N ILE A 257 16.22 1.96 4.25
CA ILE A 257 14.78 1.94 4.00
C ILE A 257 14.08 3.01 4.86
N LEU A 258 14.41 3.10 6.15
CA LEU A 258 13.87 4.13 7.03
C LEU A 258 14.30 5.54 6.58
N TYR A 259 15.52 5.70 6.08
CA TYR A 259 16.05 6.98 5.64
C TYR A 259 15.35 7.48 4.37
N GLU A 260 15.15 6.60 3.38
CA GLU A 260 14.46 6.91 2.14
C GLU A 260 13.00 7.28 2.39
N LEU A 261 12.36 6.67 3.39
CA LEU A 261 10.99 6.96 3.80
C LEU A 261 10.88 7.90 5.01
N ARG A 262 11.94 8.61 5.43
CA ARG A 262 11.99 9.29 6.74
C ARG A 262 10.83 10.25 7.02
N ASP A 263 10.29 10.91 6.00
CA ASP A 263 9.15 11.83 6.14
C ASP A 263 7.80 11.09 6.26
N HIS A 264 7.71 9.88 5.71
CA HIS A 264 6.51 9.07 5.61
C HIS A 264 6.53 7.82 6.51
N SER A 265 7.64 7.50 7.17
CA SER A 265 7.77 6.28 7.95
C SER A 265 6.91 6.31 9.22
N SER A 266 6.42 5.13 9.61
CA SER A 266 5.78 4.83 10.89
C SER A 266 6.25 3.50 11.48
N GLY A 267 7.42 3.02 11.03
CA GLY A 267 8.11 1.87 11.61
C GLY A 267 8.34 0.73 10.62
N LEU A 268 8.92 -0.34 11.16
CA LEU A 268 9.18 -1.60 10.48
C LEU A 268 8.39 -2.73 11.15
N ASN A 269 8.07 -3.78 10.40
CA ASN A 269 7.38 -4.97 10.89
C ASN A 269 8.22 -6.22 10.58
N ALA A 270 8.30 -7.15 11.53
CA ALA A 270 8.96 -8.44 11.34
C ALA A 270 7.95 -9.50 10.91
N GLY A 271 8.20 -10.15 9.77
CA GLY A 271 7.45 -11.30 9.28
C GLY A 271 8.18 -12.62 9.55
N ARG A 272 7.44 -13.75 9.55
CA ARG A 272 8.05 -15.09 9.65
C ARG A 272 8.08 -15.80 8.30
N TRP A 273 6.92 -16.03 7.70
CA TRP A 273 6.82 -16.93 6.55
C TRP A 273 7.43 -16.35 5.28
N ASP A 274 7.11 -15.10 4.93
CA ASP A 274 7.75 -14.42 3.80
C ASP A 274 9.26 -14.28 3.99
N TYR A 275 9.70 -13.96 5.21
CA TYR A 275 11.13 -13.85 5.51
C TYR A 275 11.87 -15.17 5.29
N ILE A 276 11.33 -16.28 5.79
CA ILE A 276 11.91 -17.62 5.59
C ILE A 276 11.80 -18.04 4.11
N PHE A 277 10.70 -17.71 3.43
CA PHE A 277 10.52 -17.99 2.01
C PHE A 277 11.56 -17.25 1.14
N SER A 278 11.98 -16.06 1.58
CA SER A 278 12.99 -15.26 0.90
C SER A 278 14.44 -15.77 1.08
N ILE A 279 14.70 -16.67 2.03
CA ILE A 279 16.02 -17.27 2.30
C ILE A 279 16.22 -18.49 1.39
#